data_AF-A0A0P9AHC3-F1
#
_entry.id   AF-A0A0P9AHC3-F1
#
_cell.length_a   1.000
_cell.length_b   1.000
_cell.length_c   1.000
_cell.angle_alpha   90.00
_cell.angle_beta   90.00
_cell.angle_gamma   90.00
#
_symmetry.space_group_name_H-M   'P 1'
#
loop_
_entity.id
_entity.type
_entity.pdbx_description
1 polymer ?
#
loop_
_entity_poly.entity_id
_entity_poly.type
_entity_poly.pdbx_seq_one_letter_code
_entity_poly.pdbx_strand_id
1 'polypeptide(L)'
;MELRDALDLIWSNRKYTPSDSKTALSHLNEEVAESLKALLRDDNDKAKRELEDALSCLLIAMKIMDIDIEDAIERQIIQMQKRADKVMVFKKDKVEILVNNVLKGGWSIWSSEDIKDAQKMAKEFGCSIIYEDKGNI
;
A
#
# COMPACT_ATOMS: atom_id res chain seq x y z
N MET A 1 17.78 6.52 -18.18
CA MET A 1 16.55 6.78 -18.95
C MET A 1 15.52 7.23 -17.95
N GLU A 2 14.93 8.38 -18.18
CA GLU A 2 13.87 8.91 -17.29
C GLU A 2 12.58 8.09 -17.48
N LEU A 3 11.69 8.12 -16.49
CA LEU A 3 10.45 7.31 -16.50
C LEU A 3 9.52 7.69 -17.66
N ARG A 4 9.39 8.99 -17.95
CA ARG A 4 8.62 9.49 -19.09
C ARG A 4 9.19 8.98 -20.42
N ASP A 5 10.51 9.05 -20.59
CA ASP A 5 11.18 8.55 -21.80
C ASP A 5 10.99 7.04 -21.98
N ALA A 6 11.05 6.28 -20.88
CA ALA A 6 10.80 4.84 -20.90
C ALA A 6 9.37 4.51 -21.34
N LEU A 7 8.39 5.25 -20.83
CA LEU A 7 6.98 5.10 -21.22
C LEU A 7 6.77 5.37 -22.72
N ASP A 8 7.38 6.42 -23.25
CA ASP A 8 7.29 6.76 -24.66
C ASP A 8 8.01 5.76 -25.57
N LEU A 9 9.14 5.21 -25.12
CA LEU A 9 9.84 4.13 -25.81
C LEU A 9 9.02 2.84 -25.82
N ILE A 10 8.43 2.44 -24.69
CA ILE A 10 7.54 1.27 -24.61
C ILE A 10 6.34 1.46 -25.54
N TRP A 11 5.75 2.65 -25.55
CA TRP A 11 4.64 2.99 -26.42
C TRP A 11 5.00 2.91 -27.91
N SER A 12 6.12 3.51 -28.31
CA SER A 12 6.57 3.54 -29.71
C SER A 12 7.03 2.18 -30.24
N ASN A 13 7.48 1.28 -29.36
CA ASN A 13 7.92 -0.07 -29.75
C ASN A 13 6.78 -1.11 -29.76
N ARG A 14 5.56 -0.75 -29.34
CA ARG A 14 4.43 -1.67 -29.41
C ARG A 14 3.95 -1.88 -30.84
N LYS A 15 3.73 -3.15 -31.19
CA LYS A 15 3.11 -3.56 -32.46
C LYS A 15 1.62 -3.22 -32.52
N TYR A 16 0.96 -3.17 -31.37
CA TYR A 16 -0.48 -2.90 -31.25
C TYR A 16 -0.76 -2.03 -30.04
N THR A 17 -1.57 -1.00 -30.24
CA THR A 17 -1.99 -0.07 -29.20
C THR A 17 -3.47 -0.30 -28.93
N PRO A 18 -3.86 -0.70 -27.71
CA PRO A 18 -5.27 -0.76 -27.34
C PRO A 18 -5.91 0.63 -27.53
N SER A 19 -7.04 0.69 -28.22
CA SER A 19 -7.74 1.95 -28.48
C SER A 19 -8.63 2.40 -27.31
N ASP A 20 -8.84 1.53 -26.32
CA ASP A 20 -9.73 1.79 -25.19
C ASP A 20 -9.17 1.27 -23.87
N SER A 21 -9.59 1.91 -22.78
CA SER A 21 -9.11 1.62 -21.42
C SER A 21 -9.53 0.24 -20.93
N LYS A 22 -10.65 -0.33 -21.40
CA LYS A 22 -11.10 -1.67 -20.97
C LYS A 22 -10.17 -2.73 -21.51
N THR A 23 -9.83 -2.65 -22.79
CA THR A 23 -8.88 -3.58 -23.42
C THR A 23 -7.50 -3.48 -22.77
N ALA A 24 -7.02 -2.26 -22.50
CA ALA A 24 -5.73 -2.05 -21.84
C ALA A 24 -5.68 -2.68 -20.44
N LEU A 25 -6.71 -2.47 -19.62
CA LEU A 25 -6.82 -3.06 -18.29
C LEU A 25 -7.03 -4.58 -18.33
N SER A 26 -7.74 -5.10 -19.34
CA SER A 26 -7.92 -6.54 -19.53
C SER A 26 -6.58 -7.25 -19.78
N HIS A 27 -5.73 -6.69 -20.66
CA HIS A 27 -4.40 -7.25 -20.90
C HIS A 27 -3.53 -7.19 -19.65
N LEU A 28 -3.52 -6.06 -18.93
CA LEU A 28 -2.82 -5.97 -17.64
C LEU A 28 -3.26 -7.09 -16.66
N ASN A 29 -4.56 -7.31 -16.55
CA ASN A 29 -5.11 -8.34 -15.68
C ASN A 29 -4.67 -9.76 -16.11
N GLU A 30 -4.56 -10.02 -17.41
CA GLU A 30 -4.08 -11.28 -17.96
C GLU A 30 -2.62 -11.56 -17.58
N GLU A 31 -1.72 -10.60 -17.80
CA GLU A 31 -0.29 -10.77 -17.45
C GLU A 31 -0.07 -10.98 -15.95
N VAL A 32 -0.82 -10.25 -15.11
CA VAL A 32 -0.77 -10.45 -13.64
C VAL A 32 -1.27 -11.85 -13.25
N ALA A 33 -2.33 -12.33 -13.90
CA ALA A 33 -2.87 -13.67 -13.65
C ALA A 33 -1.89 -14.77 -14.10
N GLU A 34 -1.22 -14.60 -15.24
CA GLU A 34 -0.15 -15.47 -15.74
C GLU A 34 1.03 -15.55 -14.77
N SER A 35 1.49 -14.38 -14.28
CA SER A 35 2.55 -14.28 -13.27
C SER A 35 2.19 -15.05 -12.00
N LEU A 36 0.98 -14.86 -11.46
CA LEU A 36 0.53 -15.57 -10.26
C LEU A 36 0.42 -17.08 -10.50
N LYS A 37 -0.11 -17.48 -11.66
CA LYS A 37 -0.25 -18.89 -12.05
C LYS A 37 1.11 -19.60 -12.20
N ALA A 38 2.13 -18.89 -12.67
CA ALA A 38 3.49 -19.41 -12.73
C ALA A 38 4.08 -19.57 -11.32
N LEU A 39 3.91 -18.57 -10.46
CA LEU A 39 4.37 -18.61 -9.07
C LEU A 39 3.74 -19.77 -8.27
N LEU A 40 2.44 -20.03 -8.46
CA LEU A 40 1.73 -21.16 -7.86
C LEU A 40 2.22 -22.55 -8.33
N ARG A 41 3.05 -22.60 -9.37
CA ARG A 41 3.68 -23.82 -9.90
C ARG A 41 5.17 -23.86 -9.60
N ASP A 42 5.64 -23.01 -8.68
CA ASP A 42 7.04 -22.82 -8.32
C ASP A 42 7.96 -22.40 -9.50
N ASP A 43 7.38 -21.93 -10.61
CA ASP A 43 8.12 -21.41 -11.77
C ASP A 43 8.40 -19.90 -11.57
N ASN A 44 9.39 -19.62 -10.72
CA ASN A 44 9.79 -18.26 -10.37
C ASN A 44 10.32 -17.46 -11.57
N ASP A 45 11.03 -18.10 -12.50
CA ASP A 45 11.59 -17.41 -13.65
C ASP A 45 10.51 -16.99 -14.63
N LYS A 46 9.50 -17.84 -14.86
CA LYS A 46 8.32 -17.44 -15.63
C LYS A 46 7.56 -16.34 -14.90
N ALA A 47 7.30 -16.48 -13.60
CA ALA A 47 6.57 -15.48 -12.83
C ALA A 47 7.21 -14.07 -12.95
N LYS A 48 8.54 -13.97 -12.88
CA LYS A 48 9.25 -12.69 -13.07
C LYS A 48 9.05 -12.10 -14.46
N ARG A 49 9.16 -12.91 -15.52
CA ARG A 49 8.95 -12.45 -16.91
C ARG A 49 7.53 -11.93 -17.14
N GLU A 50 6.53 -12.68 -16.71
CA GLU A 50 5.12 -12.26 -16.83
C GLU A 50 4.85 -10.97 -16.01
N LEU A 51 5.54 -10.78 -14.89
CA LEU A 51 5.43 -9.55 -14.10
C LEU A 51 6.08 -8.34 -14.81
N GLU A 52 7.17 -8.54 -15.54
CA GLU A 52 7.76 -7.52 -16.42
C GLU A 52 6.83 -7.18 -17.59
N ASP A 53 6.13 -8.17 -18.16
CA ASP A 53 5.10 -7.95 -19.18
C ASP A 53 3.90 -7.17 -18.61
N ALA A 54 3.48 -7.50 -17.38
CA ALA A 54 2.47 -6.75 -16.65
C ALA A 54 2.87 -5.28 -16.42
N LEU A 55 4.14 -5.00 -16.13
CA LEU A 55 4.64 -3.61 -16.00
C LEU A 55 4.43 -2.84 -17.31
N SER A 56 4.77 -3.43 -18.46
CA SER A 56 4.54 -2.81 -19.77
C SER A 56 3.05 -2.52 -20.00
N CYS A 57 2.17 -3.47 -19.68
CA CYS A 57 0.72 -3.29 -19.76
C CYS A 57 0.20 -2.20 -18.81
N LEU A 58 0.74 -2.09 -17.59
CA LEU A 58 0.37 -1.06 -16.62
C LEU A 58 0.71 0.34 -17.14
N LEU A 59 1.93 0.52 -17.63
CA LEU A 59 2.40 1.78 -18.19
C LEU A 59 1.52 2.26 -19.35
N ILE A 60 1.07 1.34 -20.20
CA ILE A 60 0.16 1.63 -21.30
C ILE A 60 -1.25 1.96 -20.84
N ALA A 61 -1.78 1.22 -19.87
CA ALA A 61 -3.07 1.52 -19.27
C ALA A 61 -3.06 2.93 -18.65
N MET A 62 -1.98 3.30 -17.94
CA MET A 62 -1.80 4.65 -17.40
C MET A 62 -1.83 5.71 -18.51
N LYS A 63 -1.09 5.49 -19.61
CA LYS A 63 -1.08 6.42 -20.75
C LYS A 63 -2.45 6.58 -21.42
N ILE A 64 -3.18 5.49 -21.63
CA ILE A 64 -4.54 5.51 -22.23
C ILE A 64 -5.54 6.20 -21.29
N MET A 65 -5.35 6.05 -19.99
CA MET A 65 -6.20 6.67 -18.97
C MET A 65 -5.77 8.10 -18.61
N ASP A 66 -4.83 8.68 -19.36
CA ASP A 66 -4.30 10.04 -19.14
C ASP A 66 -3.74 10.25 -17.72
N ILE A 67 -3.02 9.25 -17.22
CA ILE A 67 -2.37 9.27 -15.91
C ILE A 67 -0.89 9.57 -16.10
N ASP A 68 -0.45 10.75 -15.64
CA ASP A 68 0.99 11.04 -15.52
C ASP A 68 1.62 10.14 -14.44
N ILE A 69 2.69 9.45 -14.83
CA ILE A 69 3.36 8.45 -14.00
C ILE A 69 4.11 9.05 -12.81
N GLU A 70 4.79 10.18 -13.01
CA GLU A 70 5.58 10.81 -11.95
C GLU A 70 4.63 11.37 -10.89
N ASP A 71 3.57 12.05 -11.32
CA ASP A 71 2.54 12.55 -10.43
C ASP A 71 1.80 11.40 -9.71
N ALA A 72 1.56 10.28 -10.39
CA ALA A 72 0.95 9.11 -9.77
C ALA A 72 1.83 8.52 -8.68
N ILE A 73 3.14 8.40 -8.93
CA ILE A 73 4.12 7.94 -7.94
C ILE A 73 4.16 8.89 -6.75
N GLU A 74 4.24 10.21 -6.98
CA GLU A 74 4.26 11.19 -5.89
C GLU A 74 2.98 11.12 -5.03
N ARG A 75 1.81 11.07 -5.66
CA ARG A 75 0.53 10.91 -4.94
C ARG A 75 0.49 9.63 -4.11
N GLN A 76 1.01 8.52 -4.64
CA GLN A 76 1.07 7.25 -3.91
C GLN A 76 2.04 7.32 -2.74
N ILE A 77 3.22 7.91 -2.89
CA ILE A 77 4.18 8.13 -1.80
C ILE A 77 3.52 8.95 -0.68
N ILE A 78 2.89 10.07 -1.03
CA ILE A 78 2.18 10.92 -0.06
C ILE A 78 1.06 10.13 0.63
N GLN A 79 0.31 9.31 -0.10
CA GLN A 79 -0.77 8.50 0.47
C GLN A 79 -0.23 7.42 1.42
N MET A 80 0.89 6.78 1.08
CA MET A 80 1.54 5.78 1.93
C MET A 80 2.09 6.43 3.22
N GLN A 81 2.67 7.63 3.12
CA GLN A 81 3.11 8.41 4.29
C GLN A 81 1.94 8.94 5.14
N LYS A 82 0.77 9.19 4.51
CA LYS A 82 -0.48 9.57 5.21
C LYS A 82 -1.13 8.43 5.96
N ARG A 83 -0.68 7.17 5.81
CA ARG A 83 -0.98 6.13 6.81
C ARG A 83 -0.27 6.52 8.08
N ALA A 84 -0.92 7.40 8.83
CA ALA A 84 -0.36 7.90 10.07
C ALA A 84 -0.15 6.71 11.00
N ASP A 85 1.03 6.62 11.60
CA ASP A 85 1.28 5.65 12.65
C ASP A 85 0.40 6.05 13.83
N LYS A 86 -0.75 5.39 13.91
CA LYS A 86 -1.66 5.49 15.04
C LYS A 86 -1.23 4.44 16.03
N VAL A 87 -0.78 4.87 17.20
CA VAL A 87 -0.34 3.99 18.26
C VAL A 87 -1.14 4.30 19.49
N MET A 88 -1.69 3.27 20.12
CA MET A 88 -2.32 3.36 21.42
C MET A 88 -1.37 2.75 22.46
N VAL A 89 -0.86 3.59 23.37
CA VAL A 89 0.11 3.20 24.40
C VAL A 89 -0.62 3.03 25.72
N PHE A 90 -0.61 1.81 26.24
CA PHE A 90 -1.14 1.46 27.55
C PHE A 90 -0.06 1.64 28.61
N LYS A 91 -0.32 2.55 29.55
CA LYS A 91 0.51 2.81 30.72
C LYS A 91 -0.22 2.30 31.97
N LYS A 92 0.43 2.40 33.14
CA LYS A 92 -0.10 1.86 34.41
C LYS A 92 -1.50 2.38 34.75
N ASP A 93 -1.76 3.67 34.53
CA ASP A 93 -2.95 4.39 35.01
C ASP A 93 -3.68 5.14 33.89
N LYS A 94 -3.23 5.02 32.63
CA LYS A 94 -3.79 5.72 31.49
C LYS A 94 -3.45 5.06 30.17
N VAL A 95 -4.19 5.45 29.15
CA VAL A 95 -3.89 5.15 27.76
C VAL A 95 -3.73 6.43 26.97
N GLU A 96 -2.78 6.45 26.04
CA GLU A 96 -2.46 7.60 25.20
C GLU A 96 -2.55 7.19 23.72
N ILE A 97 -3.15 8.04 22.90
CA ILE A 97 -3.19 7.89 21.45
C ILE A 97 -2.14 8.83 20.85
N LEU A 98 -1.17 8.24 20.17
CA LEU A 98 -0.20 8.96 19.35
C LEU A 98 -0.57 8.80 17.88
N VAL A 99 -0.48 9.89 17.13
CA VAL A 99 -0.61 9.88 15.67
C VAL A 99 0.66 10.52 15.13
N ASN A 100 1.47 9.75 14.40
CA ASN A 100 2.80 10.16 13.95
C ASN A 100 3.68 10.64 15.11
N ASN A 101 3.70 9.87 16.20
CA ASN A 101 4.46 10.17 17.42
C ASN A 101 4.05 11.47 18.16
N VAL A 102 2.94 12.09 17.77
CA VAL A 102 2.36 13.25 18.47
C VAL A 102 1.18 12.80 19.31
N LEU A 103 1.20 13.09 20.61
CA LEU A 103 0.09 12.83 21.51
C LEU A 103 -1.16 13.59 21.04
N LYS A 104 -2.23 12.86 20.71
CA LYS A 104 -3.52 13.42 20.27
C LYS A 104 -4.60 13.37 21.34
N GLY A 105 -4.44 12.49 22.32
CA GLY A 105 -5.37 12.36 23.43
C GLY A 105 -5.00 11.20 24.34
N GLY A 106 -5.70 11.10 25.46
CA GLY A 106 -5.54 10.00 26.39
C GLY A 106 -6.55 10.10 27.53
N TRP A 107 -6.80 8.99 28.20
CA TRP A 107 -7.69 8.94 29.35
C TRP A 107 -7.14 7.98 30.40
N SER A 108 -7.56 8.21 31.65
CA SER A 108 -7.19 7.37 32.77
C SER A 108 -7.89 6.02 32.70
N ILE A 109 -7.17 4.98 33.12
CA ILE A 109 -7.66 3.62 33.26
C ILE A 109 -7.84 3.36 34.76
N TRP A 110 -9.02 2.93 35.16
CA TRP A 110 -9.38 2.66 36.56
C TRP A 110 -9.72 1.20 36.81
N SER A 111 -9.98 0.46 35.73
CA SER A 111 -10.43 -0.93 35.77
C SER A 111 -9.92 -1.73 34.58
N SER A 112 -10.03 -3.05 34.68
CA SER A 112 -9.78 -3.96 33.55
C SER A 112 -10.77 -3.76 32.41
N GLU A 113 -11.94 -3.18 32.67
CA GLU A 113 -12.94 -2.93 31.64
C GLU A 113 -12.51 -1.76 30.74
N ASP A 114 -11.94 -0.70 31.34
CA ASP A 114 -11.37 0.44 30.60
C ASP A 114 -10.26 0.00 29.63
N ILE A 115 -9.50 -1.06 29.99
CA ILE A 115 -8.47 -1.65 29.14
C ILE A 115 -9.11 -2.32 27.92
N LYS A 116 -10.18 -3.11 28.11
CA LYS A 116 -10.86 -3.78 27.00
C LYS A 116 -11.51 -2.78 26.05
N ASP A 117 -12.15 -1.75 26.60
CA ASP A 117 -12.75 -0.69 25.79
C ASP A 117 -11.70 0.06 24.98
N ALA A 118 -10.55 0.36 25.59
CA ALA A 118 -9.41 0.94 24.88
C ALA A 118 -8.87 0.03 23.77
N GLN A 119 -8.73 -1.29 24.02
CA GLN A 119 -8.30 -2.25 23.00
C GLN A 119 -9.30 -2.33 21.82
N LYS A 120 -10.60 -2.31 22.12
CA LYS A 120 -11.65 -2.28 21.10
C LYS A 120 -11.55 -1.02 20.25
N MET A 121 -11.41 0.14 20.89
CA MET A 121 -11.20 1.41 20.19
C MET A 121 -9.92 1.41 19.35
N ALA A 122 -8.81 0.88 19.86
CA ALA A 122 -7.57 0.74 19.08
C ALA A 122 -7.81 -0.03 17.78
N LYS A 123 -8.55 -1.14 17.83
CA LYS A 123 -8.91 -1.92 16.65
C LYS A 123 -9.81 -1.15 15.68
N GLU A 124 -10.80 -0.43 16.20
CA GLU A 124 -11.71 0.41 15.40
C GLU A 124 -10.98 1.57 14.70
N PHE A 125 -10.01 2.19 15.37
CA PHE A 125 -9.24 3.31 14.82
C PHE A 125 -8.03 2.89 13.97
N GLY A 126 -7.72 1.58 13.91
CA GLY A 126 -6.56 1.03 13.22
C GLY A 126 -5.24 1.38 13.90
N CYS A 127 -5.25 1.46 15.23
CA CYS A 127 -4.06 1.72 16.03
C CYS A 127 -3.27 0.44 16.30
N SER A 128 -1.94 0.53 16.22
CA SER A 128 -1.04 -0.46 16.83
C SER A 128 -1.07 -0.30 18.35
N ILE A 129 -1.09 -1.41 19.10
CA ILE A 129 -1.11 -1.37 20.57
C ILE A 129 0.30 -1.60 21.11
N ILE A 130 0.73 -0.75 22.05
CA ILE A 130 1.98 -0.92 22.81
C ILE A 130 1.63 -0.92 24.30
N TYR A 131 2.18 -1.87 25.05
CA TYR A 131 2.15 -1.86 26.50
C TYR A 131 3.50 -1.35 27.00
N GLU A 132 3.49 -0.25 27.74
CA GLU A 132 4.68 0.23 28.42
C GLU A 132 4.85 -0.60 29.70
N ASP A 133 5.43 -1.79 29.55
CA ASP A 133 5.82 -2.61 30.69
C ASP A 133 6.92 -1.89 31.47
N LYS A 134 6.72 -1.78 32.79
CA LYS A 134 7.71 -1.18 33.67
C LYS A 134 9.03 -1.91 33.52
N GLY A 135 10.06 -1.19 33.08
CA GLY A 135 11.42 -1.53 33.49
C GLY A 135 11.44 -1.65 35.02
N ASN A 136 11.83 -2.84 35.48
CA ASN A 136 12.28 -3.23 36.83
C ASN A 136 11.99 -2.26 37.98
N ILE A 137 11.15 -2.71 38.92
CA ILE A 137 11.30 -2.36 40.34
C ILE A 137 11.82 -3.61 41.05
#